data_AF-A0A3N2KKQ3-F1
#
_entry.id   AF-A0A3N2KKQ3-F1
#
_cell.length_a   1.000
_cell.length_b   1.000
_cell.length_c   1.000
_cell.angle_alpha   90.00
_cell.angle_beta   90.00
_cell.angle_gamma   90.00
#
_symmetry.space_group_name_H-M   'P 1'
#
loop_
_entity.id
_entity.type
_entity.pdbx_description
1 polymer ?
#
loop_
_entity_poly.entity_id
_entity_poly.type
_entity_poly.pdbx_seq_one_letter_code
_entity_poly.pdbx_strand_id
1 'polypeptide(L)'
;MMSAVTTLADNAIDFNETITGKSAEVVVSDTLPVSESTAAHGDTFVSLTNLIERVRQGDKQAYETLAYCYRYGKGGVEKCMFNAIICYQLAGQKPVDVAEAAFNANPNDELGLMNHLMVIMDKHGLDSLVVAMESVDIPDYKWANLLKNIVANAGSDNSRDYILSMVDGNSTGDEFLMAFASLHILTRHLPDLESTPKALLMAEKVPFMYNHAGEKQWDRYKEDESANKENLDSAIMYFQKADTNGFLSPRNARRILSINARKCADISRYFDKNDIQRLIRIGGPDEDYDEAEVVEMDMNPVEKIEDTEFNQVPTI
;
A
#
# COMPACT_ATOMS: atom_id res chain seq x y z
N MET A 1 13.48 6.45 -7.10
CA MET A 1 12.78 5.82 -8.24
C MET A 1 11.50 5.29 -7.64
N MET A 2 10.42 6.08 -7.71
CA MET A 2 9.30 6.11 -6.75
C MET A 2 9.82 6.34 -5.32
N SER A 3 9.36 7.38 -4.62
CA SER A 3 9.60 7.54 -3.18
C SER A 3 8.27 7.53 -2.43
N ALA A 4 7.21 8.16 -2.95
CA ALA A 4 5.94 8.23 -2.23
C ALA A 4 5.10 6.94 -2.37
N VAL A 5 4.95 6.45 -3.61
CA VAL A 5 4.19 5.23 -3.93
C VAL A 5 4.92 3.99 -3.45
N THR A 6 6.24 3.93 -3.63
CA THR A 6 7.10 2.92 -3.02
C THR A 6 7.25 3.14 -1.52
N THR A 7 7.25 4.32 -0.89
CA THR A 7 7.17 4.33 0.59
C THR A 7 5.84 3.71 1.07
N LEU A 8 4.73 3.98 0.38
CA LEU A 8 3.42 3.38 0.68
C LEU A 8 3.33 1.89 0.28
N ALA A 9 4.03 1.47 -0.77
CA ALA A 9 3.97 0.11 -1.36
C ALA A 9 5.21 -0.76 -1.06
N ASP A 10 6.33 -0.21 -0.62
CA ASP A 10 7.56 -0.87 -0.12
C ASP A 10 7.32 -1.33 1.31
N ASN A 11 6.49 -0.62 2.08
CA ASN A 11 5.83 -1.21 3.26
C ASN A 11 5.01 -2.46 2.90
N ALA A 12 4.62 -2.64 1.63
CA ALA A 12 4.04 -3.89 1.09
C ALA A 12 5.09 -4.85 0.47
N ILE A 13 6.34 -4.41 0.22
CA ILE A 13 7.41 -5.23 -0.38
C ILE A 13 8.02 -6.22 0.61
N ASP A 14 7.89 -5.99 1.93
CA ASP A 14 8.31 -6.92 3.00
C ASP A 14 7.62 -8.31 2.94
N PHE A 15 6.71 -8.52 1.98
CA PHE A 15 6.11 -9.81 1.64
C PHE A 15 7.00 -10.73 0.79
N ASN A 16 7.92 -10.20 -0.02
CA ASN A 16 8.62 -10.99 -1.05
C ASN A 16 9.95 -11.61 -0.60
N GLU A 17 10.57 -11.14 0.49
CA GLU A 17 11.91 -11.62 0.87
C GLU A 17 11.92 -13.03 1.52
N THR A 18 10.78 -13.56 1.97
CA THR A 18 10.71 -14.88 2.63
C THR A 18 10.30 -16.07 1.75
N ILE A 19 9.98 -15.90 0.46
CA ILE A 19 9.62 -17.04 -0.43
C ILE A 19 10.80 -17.41 -1.33
N THR A 20 11.95 -17.69 -0.74
CA THR A 20 13.06 -18.40 -1.40
C THR A 20 13.39 -19.66 -0.62
N GLY A 21 12.45 -20.60 -0.57
CA GLY A 21 12.66 -21.87 0.13
C GLY A 21 11.70 -22.97 -0.28
N LYS A 22 12.12 -23.78 -1.26
CA LYS A 22 11.59 -25.10 -1.66
C LYS A 22 10.09 -25.16 -2.00
N SER A 23 9.83 -25.42 -3.28
CA SER A 23 8.60 -26.03 -3.78
C SER A 23 8.25 -27.29 -2.97
N ALA A 24 7.34 -27.15 -2.01
CA ALA A 24 6.60 -28.27 -1.46
C ALA A 24 5.42 -28.53 -2.38
N GLU A 25 5.39 -29.71 -3.00
CA GLU A 25 4.18 -30.24 -3.61
C GLU A 25 3.10 -30.34 -2.52
N VAL A 26 2.15 -29.40 -2.54
CA VAL A 26 0.97 -29.46 -1.69
C VAL A 26 0.07 -30.54 -2.28
N VAL A 27 0.03 -31.69 -1.61
CA VAL A 27 -1.03 -32.69 -1.80
C VAL A 27 -2.32 -32.07 -1.27
N VAL A 28 -3.10 -31.49 -2.17
CA VAL A 28 -4.47 -31.03 -1.88
C VAL A 28 -5.32 -32.27 -1.66
N SER A 29 -5.86 -32.43 -0.45
CA SER A 29 -6.85 -33.45 -0.16
C SER A 29 -8.17 -33.10 -0.87
N ASP A 30 -8.58 -33.98 -1.78
CA ASP A 30 -9.82 -33.97 -2.55
C ASP A 30 -11.09 -33.91 -1.68
N THR A 31 -11.52 -32.72 -1.26
CA THR A 31 -12.94 -32.46 -0.94
C THR A 31 -13.25 -30.96 -0.98
N LEU A 32 -13.11 -30.33 -2.14
CA LEU A 32 -13.85 -29.10 -2.46
C LEU A 32 -14.30 -29.24 -3.92
N PRO A 33 -15.58 -29.00 -4.27
CA PRO A 33 -16.04 -29.19 -5.63
C PRO A 33 -15.31 -28.17 -6.52
N VAL A 34 -14.35 -28.71 -7.27
CA VAL A 34 -13.70 -28.04 -8.38
C VAL A 34 -14.78 -27.74 -9.41
N SER A 35 -15.30 -26.51 -9.40
CA SER A 35 -15.81 -25.93 -10.63
C SER A 35 -14.61 -25.31 -11.35
N GLU A 36 -13.86 -26.15 -12.04
CA GLU A 36 -12.97 -25.73 -13.10
C GLU A 36 -13.80 -25.00 -14.15
N SER A 37 -13.45 -23.74 -14.40
CA SER A 37 -13.80 -23.04 -15.61
C SER A 37 -12.54 -22.35 -16.09
N THR A 38 -11.79 -23.07 -16.90
CA THR A 38 -10.81 -22.51 -17.81
C THR A 38 -11.49 -21.48 -18.72
N ALA A 39 -11.13 -20.20 -18.63
CA ALA A 39 -11.27 -19.28 -19.74
C ALA A 39 -10.45 -18.00 -19.54
N ALA A 40 -9.62 -17.71 -20.53
CA ALA A 40 -9.23 -16.35 -20.86
C ALA A 40 -10.49 -15.48 -21.00
N HIS A 41 -10.49 -14.32 -20.31
CA HIS A 41 -11.38 -13.18 -20.54
C HIS A 41 -12.86 -13.50 -20.83
N GLY A 42 -13.70 -13.63 -19.79
CA GLY A 42 -15.15 -13.61 -19.94
C GLY A 42 -15.92 -14.04 -18.69
N ASP A 43 -16.51 -13.05 -18.00
CA ASP A 43 -17.65 -13.12 -17.05
C ASP A 43 -17.92 -14.43 -16.30
N THR A 44 -16.90 -15.06 -15.73
CA THR A 44 -17.12 -16.09 -14.70
C THR A 44 -17.25 -15.36 -13.37
N PHE A 45 -18.47 -15.32 -12.81
CA PHE A 45 -18.73 -14.68 -11.52
C PHE A 45 -18.08 -15.50 -10.40
N VAL A 46 -16.78 -15.30 -10.17
CA VAL A 46 -16.12 -15.74 -8.95
C VAL A 46 -16.73 -14.94 -7.81
N SER A 47 -17.37 -15.61 -6.85
CA SER A 47 -17.86 -14.95 -5.63
C SER A 47 -16.71 -14.19 -4.98
N LEU A 48 -16.90 -12.90 -4.69
CA LEU A 48 -15.89 -12.07 -4.03
C LEU A 48 -15.41 -12.74 -2.73
N THR A 49 -16.31 -13.36 -1.97
CA THR A 49 -15.94 -14.11 -0.76
C THR A 49 -14.95 -15.24 -1.06
N ASN A 50 -15.19 -16.05 -2.10
CA ASN A 50 -14.27 -17.12 -2.47
C ASN A 50 -12.93 -16.57 -2.99
N LEU A 51 -12.98 -15.44 -3.70
CA LEU A 51 -11.77 -14.75 -4.18
C LEU A 51 -10.93 -14.25 -3.01
N ILE A 52 -11.58 -13.60 -2.03
CA ILE A 52 -10.96 -13.12 -0.78
C ILE A 52 -10.36 -14.29 0.02
N GLU A 53 -11.07 -15.41 0.15
CA GLU A 53 -10.51 -16.59 0.82
C GLU A 53 -9.25 -17.11 0.13
N ARG A 54 -9.21 -17.13 -1.20
CA ARG A 54 -8.02 -17.57 -1.95
C ARG A 54 -6.84 -16.60 -1.77
N VAL A 55 -7.07 -15.28 -1.84
CA VAL A 55 -5.98 -14.31 -1.58
C VAL A 55 -5.47 -14.37 -0.14
N ARG A 56 -6.34 -14.64 0.85
CA ARG A 56 -5.92 -14.90 2.25
C ARG A 56 -4.99 -16.10 2.37
N GLN A 57 -5.03 -17.05 1.44
CA GLN A 57 -4.09 -18.18 1.37
C GLN A 57 -2.82 -17.87 0.55
N GLY A 58 -2.65 -16.66 0.04
CA GLY A 58 -1.49 -16.28 -0.79
C GLY A 58 -1.59 -16.71 -2.25
N ASP A 59 -2.78 -17.02 -2.76
CA ASP A 59 -2.98 -17.44 -4.15
C ASP A 59 -2.73 -16.27 -5.12
N LYS A 60 -1.62 -16.33 -5.86
CA LYS A 60 -1.22 -15.29 -6.82
C LYS A 60 -2.23 -15.08 -7.94
N GLN A 61 -2.87 -16.13 -8.46
CA GLN A 61 -3.88 -15.99 -9.53
C GLN A 61 -5.15 -15.33 -8.99
N ALA A 62 -5.48 -15.59 -7.72
CA ALA A 62 -6.57 -14.88 -7.05
C ALA A 62 -6.24 -13.38 -6.91
N TYR A 63 -5.00 -13.01 -6.59
CA TYR A 63 -4.58 -11.60 -6.60
C TYR A 63 -4.68 -10.96 -7.99
N GLU A 64 -4.29 -11.65 -9.07
CA GLU A 64 -4.46 -11.12 -10.44
C GLU A 64 -5.93 -10.88 -10.79
N THR A 65 -6.80 -11.82 -10.39
CA THR A 65 -8.24 -11.70 -10.61
C THR A 65 -8.82 -10.55 -9.79
N LEU A 66 -8.39 -10.39 -8.54
CA LEU A 66 -8.81 -9.28 -7.67
C LEU A 66 -8.29 -7.93 -8.20
N ALA A 67 -7.07 -7.88 -8.75
CA ALA A 67 -6.54 -6.70 -9.42
C ALA A 67 -7.42 -6.27 -10.60
N TYR A 68 -7.85 -7.24 -11.42
CA TYR A 68 -8.79 -6.99 -12.52
C TYR A 68 -10.14 -6.45 -12.00
N CYS A 69 -10.67 -7.04 -10.92
CA CYS A 69 -11.88 -6.56 -10.26
C CYS A 69 -11.76 -5.10 -9.83
N TYR A 70 -10.68 -4.72 -9.14
CA TYR A 70 -10.43 -3.34 -8.73
C TYR A 70 -10.17 -2.40 -9.92
N ARG A 71 -9.46 -2.82 -10.95
CA ARG A 71 -9.17 -1.98 -12.12
C ARG A 71 -10.44 -1.62 -12.90
N TYR A 72 -11.41 -2.52 -12.97
CA TYR A 72 -12.61 -2.34 -13.79
C TYR A 72 -13.91 -2.18 -12.99
N GLY A 73 -13.86 -2.16 -11.65
CA GLY A 73 -15.05 -2.10 -10.79
C GLY A 73 -15.96 -3.31 -10.96
N LYS A 74 -15.39 -4.52 -11.01
CA LYS A 74 -16.08 -5.79 -11.26
C LYS A 74 -16.13 -6.64 -10.00
N GLY A 75 -17.05 -7.60 -9.93
CA GLY A 75 -17.10 -8.56 -8.81
C GLY A 75 -17.58 -7.97 -7.47
N GLY A 76 -18.21 -6.79 -7.48
CA GLY A 76 -18.77 -6.18 -6.28
C GLY A 76 -17.80 -5.31 -5.47
N VAL A 77 -16.58 -5.08 -5.96
CA VAL A 77 -15.66 -4.09 -5.40
C VAL A 77 -15.77 -2.75 -6.13
N GLU A 78 -15.53 -1.66 -5.42
CA GLU A 78 -15.39 -0.34 -6.02
C GLU A 78 -14.12 -0.30 -6.89
N LYS A 79 -14.20 0.41 -8.02
CA LYS A 79 -13.05 0.63 -8.88
C LYS A 79 -11.98 1.43 -8.14
N CYS A 80 -10.75 0.92 -8.10
CA CYS A 80 -9.62 1.57 -7.45
C CYS A 80 -8.31 1.08 -8.05
N MET A 81 -7.61 1.95 -8.76
CA MET A 81 -6.32 1.66 -9.36
C MET A 81 -5.26 1.35 -8.31
N PHE A 82 -5.31 2.01 -7.15
CA PHE A 82 -4.35 1.74 -6.09
C PHE A 82 -4.47 0.33 -5.53
N ASN A 83 -5.69 -0.14 -5.24
CA ASN A 83 -5.91 -1.52 -4.83
C ASN A 83 -5.48 -2.51 -5.94
N ALA A 84 -5.71 -2.17 -7.21
CA ALA A 84 -5.25 -3.00 -8.33
C ALA A 84 -3.72 -3.11 -8.38
N ILE A 85 -3.00 -2.00 -8.20
CA ILE A 85 -1.53 -1.95 -8.12
C ILE A 85 -1.01 -2.87 -7.02
N ILE A 86 -1.59 -2.78 -5.82
CA ILE A 86 -1.21 -3.61 -4.68
C ILE A 86 -1.46 -5.10 -4.99
N CYS A 87 -2.60 -5.42 -5.60
CA CYS A 87 -2.90 -6.80 -6.00
C CYS A 87 -1.92 -7.33 -7.06
N TYR A 88 -1.56 -6.54 -8.08
CA TYR A 88 -0.53 -6.94 -9.05
C TYR A 88 0.81 -7.22 -8.38
N GLN A 89 1.20 -6.39 -7.41
CA GLN A 89 2.43 -6.59 -6.64
C GLN A 89 2.38 -7.90 -5.84
N LEU A 90 1.27 -8.17 -5.14
CA LEU A 90 1.07 -9.40 -4.36
C LEU A 90 0.95 -10.65 -5.24
N ALA A 91 0.53 -10.50 -6.50
CA ALA A 91 0.61 -11.55 -7.52
C ALA A 91 2.05 -11.82 -8.00
N GLY A 92 3.03 -11.00 -7.61
CA GLY A 92 4.43 -11.09 -8.03
C GLY A 92 4.71 -10.39 -9.36
N GLN A 93 3.81 -9.55 -9.85
CA GLN A 93 4.07 -8.68 -11.00
C GLN A 93 4.75 -7.40 -10.56
N LYS A 94 5.43 -6.72 -11.48
CA LYS A 94 5.91 -5.35 -11.27
C LYS A 94 4.81 -4.38 -11.71
N PRO A 95 4.18 -3.61 -10.80
CA PRO A 95 3.07 -2.75 -11.19
C PRO A 95 3.44 -1.70 -12.24
N VAL A 96 4.70 -1.24 -12.24
CA VAL A 96 5.23 -0.33 -13.26
C VAL A 96 5.17 -0.94 -14.67
N ASP A 97 5.56 -2.20 -14.83
CA ASP A 97 5.52 -2.88 -16.13
C ASP A 97 4.07 -3.02 -16.63
N VAL A 98 3.14 -3.32 -15.72
CA VAL A 98 1.70 -3.44 -16.02
C VAL A 98 1.13 -2.09 -16.45
N ALA A 99 1.46 -1.02 -15.72
CA ALA A 99 0.98 0.32 -16.00
C ALA A 99 1.60 0.91 -17.27
N GLU A 100 2.90 0.70 -17.52
CA GLU A 100 3.56 1.11 -18.76
C GLU A 100 2.99 0.38 -19.97
N ALA A 101 2.76 -0.93 -19.88
CA ALA A 101 2.11 -1.68 -20.95
C ALA A 101 0.70 -1.14 -21.24
N ALA A 102 -0.06 -0.79 -20.19
CA ALA A 102 -1.38 -0.21 -20.33
C ALA A 102 -1.34 1.18 -21.01
N PHE A 103 -0.43 2.06 -20.59
CA PHE A 103 -0.25 3.38 -21.17
C PHE A 103 0.20 3.31 -22.64
N ASN A 104 1.13 2.42 -22.97
CA ASN A 104 1.62 2.23 -24.33
C ASN A 104 0.54 1.68 -25.27
N ALA A 105 -0.37 0.84 -24.75
CA ALA A 105 -1.50 0.32 -25.52
C ALA A 105 -2.60 1.39 -25.71
N ASN A 106 -2.86 2.20 -24.68
CA ASN A 106 -3.81 3.29 -24.70
C ASN A 106 -3.35 4.38 -23.71
N PRO A 107 -2.90 5.56 -24.19
CA PRO A 107 -2.50 6.67 -23.30
C PRO A 107 -3.61 7.18 -22.38
N ASN A 108 -4.87 6.89 -22.70
CA ASN A 108 -6.04 7.20 -21.88
C ASN A 108 -6.48 6.02 -20.99
N ASP A 109 -5.70 4.94 -20.90
CA ASP A 109 -5.94 3.91 -19.88
C ASP A 109 -5.68 4.51 -18.50
N GLU A 110 -6.65 4.38 -17.61
CA GLU A 110 -6.61 5.04 -16.31
C GLU A 110 -5.45 4.61 -15.42
N LEU A 111 -5.09 3.32 -15.41
CA LEU A 111 -3.95 2.81 -14.64
C LEU A 111 -2.65 3.36 -15.22
N GLY A 112 -2.51 3.28 -16.55
CA GLY A 112 -1.34 3.78 -17.26
C GLY A 112 -1.13 5.28 -17.07
N LEU A 113 -2.19 6.07 -17.25
CA LEU A 113 -2.16 7.52 -17.11
C LEU A 113 -1.89 7.94 -15.65
N MET A 114 -2.54 7.29 -14.68
CA MET A 114 -2.28 7.55 -13.25
C MET A 114 -0.81 7.31 -12.92
N ASN A 115 -0.25 6.17 -13.33
CA ASN A 115 1.17 5.87 -13.10
C ASN A 115 2.09 6.90 -13.78
N HIS A 116 1.79 7.28 -15.02
CA HIS A 116 2.58 8.28 -15.76
C HIS A 116 2.64 9.62 -15.03
N LEU A 117 1.48 10.14 -14.57
CA LEU A 117 1.41 11.40 -13.83
C LEU A 117 2.07 11.29 -12.45
N MET A 118 1.91 10.17 -11.75
CA MET A 118 2.56 9.93 -10.46
C MET A 118 4.09 9.91 -10.58
N VAL A 119 4.64 9.35 -11.67
CA VAL A 119 6.09 9.37 -11.93
C VAL A 119 6.60 10.79 -12.16
N ILE A 120 5.84 11.63 -12.87
CA ILE A 120 6.19 13.03 -13.07
C ILE A 120 6.17 13.77 -11.73
N MET A 121 5.11 13.57 -10.94
CA MET A 121 4.96 14.18 -9.62
C MET A 121 6.11 13.81 -8.67
N ASP A 122 6.50 12.54 -8.63
CA ASP A 122 7.58 12.03 -7.77
C ASP A 122 8.95 12.58 -8.17
N LYS A 123 9.25 12.63 -9.47
CA LYS A 123 10.56 13.03 -9.99
C LYS A 123 10.75 14.53 -10.11
N HIS A 124 9.68 15.25 -10.44
CA HIS A 124 9.75 16.64 -10.89
C HIS A 124 8.84 17.59 -10.09
N GLY A 125 8.14 17.08 -9.08
CA GLY A 125 7.26 17.86 -8.21
C GLY A 125 5.97 18.30 -8.89
N LEU A 126 5.18 19.11 -8.18
CA LEU A 126 3.86 19.55 -8.63
C LEU A 126 3.91 20.55 -9.80
N ASP A 127 4.94 21.41 -9.88
CA ASP A 127 5.06 22.39 -10.97
C ASP A 127 5.17 21.71 -12.34
N SER A 128 5.98 20.65 -12.43
CA SER A 128 6.13 19.89 -13.67
C SER A 128 4.90 19.05 -13.99
N LEU A 129 4.15 18.64 -12.97
CA LEU A 129 2.89 17.94 -13.12
C LEU A 129 1.83 18.84 -13.78
N VAL A 130 1.78 20.13 -13.46
CA VAL A 130 0.86 21.09 -14.12
C VAL A 130 1.06 21.05 -15.64
N VAL A 131 2.30 21.23 -16.09
CA VAL A 131 2.65 21.25 -17.52
C VAL A 131 2.26 19.92 -18.18
N ALA A 132 2.53 18.79 -17.52
CA ALA A 132 2.16 17.48 -18.03
C ALA A 132 0.64 17.32 -18.18
N MET A 133 -0.13 17.73 -17.16
CA MET A 133 -1.58 17.61 -17.17
C MET A 133 -2.26 18.54 -18.19
N GLU A 134 -1.65 19.67 -18.55
CA GLU A 134 -2.12 20.54 -19.64
C GLU A 134 -1.81 19.99 -21.03
N SER A 135 -0.80 19.12 -21.15
CA SER A 135 -0.34 18.57 -22.43
C SER A 135 -1.09 17.31 -22.89
N VAL A 136 -1.92 16.72 -22.02
CA VAL A 136 -2.62 15.45 -22.26
C VAL A 136 -4.13 15.65 -22.14
N ASP A 137 -4.90 15.06 -23.05
CA ASP A 137 -6.37 15.00 -22.94
C ASP A 137 -6.77 13.96 -21.89
N ILE A 138 -6.81 14.39 -20.63
CA ILE A 138 -7.13 13.51 -19.50
C ILE A 138 -8.66 13.32 -19.41
N PRO A 139 -9.16 12.07 -19.49
CA PRO A 139 -10.58 11.78 -19.28
C PRO A 139 -11.09 12.25 -17.91
N ASP A 140 -12.41 12.30 -17.74
CA ASP A 140 -13.07 12.78 -16.52
C ASP A 140 -12.98 11.78 -15.35
N TYR A 141 -11.75 11.52 -14.89
CA TYR A 141 -11.47 10.72 -13.71
C TYR A 141 -11.51 11.58 -12.45
N LYS A 142 -12.19 11.10 -11.41
CA LYS A 142 -12.31 11.84 -10.13
C LYS A 142 -10.96 12.19 -9.53
N TRP A 143 -10.03 11.22 -9.48
CA TRP A 143 -8.68 11.44 -8.96
C TRP A 143 -7.89 12.47 -9.78
N ALA A 144 -8.10 12.51 -11.11
CA ALA A 144 -7.44 13.48 -11.97
C ALA A 144 -7.98 14.90 -11.75
N ASN A 145 -9.30 15.05 -11.57
CA ASN A 145 -9.90 16.35 -11.22
C ASN A 145 -9.44 16.85 -9.85
N LEU A 146 -9.36 15.95 -8.86
CA LEU A 146 -8.80 16.27 -7.55
C LEU A 146 -7.33 16.72 -7.68
N LEU A 147 -6.52 16.00 -8.46
CA LEU A 147 -5.13 16.35 -8.70
C LEU A 147 -4.98 17.71 -9.40
N LYS A 148 -5.83 18.02 -10.41
CA LYS A 148 -5.90 19.35 -11.05
C LYS A 148 -6.16 20.46 -10.02
N ASN A 149 -7.09 20.23 -9.10
CA ASN A 149 -7.40 21.20 -8.04
C ASN A 149 -6.24 21.37 -7.06
N ILE A 150 -5.56 20.27 -6.69
CA ILE A 150 -4.34 20.33 -5.86
C ILE A 150 -3.29 21.20 -6.56
N VAL A 151 -2.88 20.86 -7.78
CA VAL A 151 -1.75 21.54 -8.44
C VAL A 151 -2.04 23.02 -8.70
N ALA A 152 -3.31 23.39 -8.92
CA ALA A 152 -3.70 24.79 -9.10
C ALA A 152 -3.61 25.63 -7.81
N ASN A 153 -3.58 25.00 -6.63
CA ASN A 153 -3.70 25.69 -5.33
C ASN A 153 -2.58 25.33 -4.33
N ALA A 154 -1.68 24.39 -4.67
CA ALA A 154 -0.65 23.82 -3.80
C ALA A 154 0.54 24.75 -3.46
N GLY A 155 0.50 26.03 -3.85
CA GLY A 155 1.54 27.02 -3.56
C GLY A 155 1.30 27.88 -2.32
N SER A 156 0.31 27.56 -1.48
CA SER A 156 -0.06 28.38 -0.31
C SER A 156 0.49 27.82 1.00
N ASP A 157 0.67 28.69 2.01
CA ASP A 157 1.08 28.30 3.37
C ASP A 157 0.10 27.29 4.03
N ASN A 158 -1.13 27.17 3.50
CA ASN A 158 -2.19 26.29 4.01
C ASN A 158 -2.43 25.05 3.13
N SER A 159 -1.46 24.67 2.28
CA SER A 159 -1.65 23.57 1.32
C SER A 159 -1.98 22.23 1.97
N ARG A 160 -1.51 21.97 3.21
CA ARG A 160 -1.85 20.75 3.95
C ARG A 160 -3.35 20.66 4.24
N ASP A 161 -3.91 21.65 4.90
CA ASP A 161 -5.32 21.65 5.32
C ASP A 161 -6.25 21.71 4.10
N TYR A 162 -5.83 22.45 3.06
CA TYR A 162 -6.52 22.47 1.79
C TYR A 162 -6.62 21.06 1.17
N ILE A 163 -5.49 20.34 1.03
CA ILE A 163 -5.51 18.98 0.45
C ILE A 163 -6.33 18.01 1.29
N LEU A 164 -6.19 18.04 2.62
CA LEU A 164 -6.98 17.18 3.52
C LEU A 164 -8.47 17.50 3.49
N SER A 165 -8.86 18.75 3.18
CA SER A 165 -10.26 19.14 3.04
C SER A 165 -10.93 18.57 1.78
N MET A 166 -10.15 18.17 0.76
CA MET A 166 -10.67 17.68 -0.52
C MET A 166 -11.04 16.19 -0.52
N VAL A 167 -10.62 15.44 0.50
CA VAL A 167 -10.95 14.00 0.62
C VAL A 167 -11.86 13.77 1.81
N ASP A 168 -12.91 12.96 1.66
CA ASP A 168 -13.85 12.60 2.73
C ASP A 168 -14.34 11.15 2.59
N GLY A 169 -15.38 10.74 3.33
CA GLY A 169 -15.89 9.37 3.28
C GLY A 169 -16.49 8.95 1.93
N ASN A 170 -16.82 9.92 1.06
CA ASN A 170 -17.32 9.68 -0.29
C ASN A 170 -16.20 9.63 -1.35
N SER A 171 -14.97 9.99 -0.98
CA SER A 171 -13.82 9.89 -1.87
C SER A 171 -13.45 8.44 -2.14
N THR A 172 -12.97 8.20 -3.35
CA THR A 172 -12.42 6.92 -3.80
C THR A 172 -11.03 6.68 -3.22
N GLY A 173 -10.57 5.43 -3.24
CA GLY A 173 -9.20 5.09 -2.84
C GLY A 173 -8.13 5.83 -3.67
N ASP A 174 -8.41 6.08 -4.95
CA ASP A 174 -7.48 6.79 -5.84
C ASP A 174 -7.43 8.30 -5.53
N GLU A 175 -8.54 8.91 -5.12
CA GLU A 175 -8.56 10.29 -4.62
C GLU A 175 -7.76 10.45 -3.33
N PHE A 176 -7.90 9.49 -2.39
CA PHE A 176 -7.06 9.45 -1.20
C PHE A 176 -5.57 9.29 -1.54
N LEU A 177 -5.23 8.40 -2.49
CA LEU A 177 -3.87 8.24 -2.97
C LEU A 177 -3.32 9.57 -3.50
N MET A 178 -4.04 10.26 -4.39
CA MET A 178 -3.58 11.53 -4.96
C MET A 178 -3.37 12.60 -3.89
N ALA A 179 -4.30 12.72 -2.94
CA ALA A 179 -4.19 13.68 -1.84
C ALA A 179 -2.96 13.40 -0.96
N PHE A 180 -2.78 12.15 -0.54
CA PHE A 180 -1.67 11.78 0.36
C PHE A 180 -0.31 11.81 -0.34
N ALA A 181 -0.25 11.41 -1.61
CA ALA A 181 0.97 11.53 -2.40
C ALA A 181 1.35 13.01 -2.63
N SER A 182 0.37 13.87 -2.92
CA SER A 182 0.62 15.31 -3.06
C SER A 182 1.10 15.94 -1.76
N LEU A 183 0.49 15.56 -0.62
CA LEU A 183 0.95 15.97 0.70
C LEU A 183 2.39 15.56 0.94
N HIS A 184 2.73 14.28 0.70
CA HIS A 184 4.08 13.78 0.87
C HIS A 184 5.10 14.56 0.02
N ILE A 185 4.76 14.91 -1.22
CA ILE A 185 5.65 15.69 -2.08
C ILE A 185 5.87 17.11 -1.55
N LEU A 186 4.83 17.76 -1.04
CA LEU A 186 4.90 19.13 -0.50
C LEU A 186 5.61 19.22 0.84
N THR A 187 5.32 18.30 1.76
CA THR A 187 5.82 18.36 3.14
C THR A 187 7.08 17.53 3.34
N ARG A 188 7.45 16.69 2.36
CA ARG A 188 8.46 15.61 2.49
C ARG A 188 8.18 14.67 3.66
N HIS A 189 6.94 14.62 4.13
CA HIS A 189 6.52 13.84 5.28
C HIS A 189 5.13 13.26 5.03
N LEU A 190 5.00 11.95 5.12
CA LEU A 190 3.67 11.32 5.10
C LEU A 190 2.95 11.72 6.40
N PRO A 191 1.70 12.20 6.37
CA PRO A 191 0.98 12.48 7.61
C PRO A 191 0.92 11.21 8.45
N ASP A 192 1.15 11.33 9.77
CA ASP A 192 0.94 10.22 10.70
C ASP A 192 -0.45 9.61 10.48
N LEU A 193 -0.46 8.38 9.96
CA LEU A 193 -1.68 7.63 9.64
C LEU A 193 -2.45 7.23 10.91
N GLU A 194 -1.86 7.46 12.08
CA GLU A 194 -2.33 6.98 13.37
C GLU A 194 -3.42 7.80 14.05
N SER A 195 -3.72 9.00 13.57
CA SER A 195 -4.46 9.95 14.41
C SER A 195 -5.37 10.89 13.65
N THR A 196 -5.46 10.75 12.33
CA THR A 196 -6.40 11.53 11.55
C THR A 196 -7.57 10.66 11.11
N PRO A 197 -8.83 11.13 11.30
CA PRO A 197 -9.98 10.46 10.71
C PRO A 197 -9.81 10.19 9.20
N LYS A 198 -9.02 11.00 8.48
CA LYS A 198 -8.73 10.84 7.05
C LYS A 198 -7.91 9.58 6.74
N ALA A 199 -6.92 9.25 7.56
CA ALA A 199 -6.12 8.04 7.39
C ALA A 199 -6.97 6.76 7.56
N LEU A 200 -7.90 6.76 8.51
CA LEU A 200 -8.82 5.64 8.71
C LEU A 200 -9.82 5.50 7.57
N LEU A 201 -10.33 6.63 7.04
CA LEU A 201 -11.16 6.63 5.83
C LEU A 201 -10.37 6.09 4.64
N MET A 202 -9.08 6.44 4.48
CA MET A 202 -8.23 5.87 3.45
C MET A 202 -8.13 4.36 3.59
N ALA A 203 -7.93 3.83 4.80
CA ALA A 203 -7.84 2.39 5.03
C ALA A 203 -9.16 1.64 4.74
N GLU A 204 -10.32 2.29 4.91
CA GLU A 204 -11.61 1.72 4.48
C GLU A 204 -11.72 1.59 2.96
N LYS A 205 -11.05 2.47 2.19
CA LYS A 205 -11.02 2.44 0.72
C LYS A 205 -9.88 1.60 0.16
N VAL A 206 -8.78 1.53 0.90
CA VAL A 206 -7.53 0.87 0.53
C VAL A 206 -7.13 -0.07 1.67
N PRO A 207 -7.70 -1.28 1.74
CA PRO A 207 -7.60 -2.15 2.93
C PRO A 207 -6.17 -2.56 3.29
N PHE A 208 -5.24 -2.51 2.35
CA PHE A 208 -3.82 -2.71 2.63
C PHE A 208 -3.29 -1.74 3.69
N MET A 209 -3.80 -0.50 3.74
CA MET A 209 -3.37 0.51 4.71
C MET A 209 -3.69 0.14 6.16
N TYR A 210 -4.55 -0.85 6.40
CA TYR A 210 -4.74 -1.39 7.75
C TYR A 210 -3.48 -2.08 8.28
N ASN A 211 -2.59 -2.61 7.43
CA ASN A 211 -1.26 -3.07 7.88
C ASN A 211 -0.50 -1.93 8.54
N HIS A 212 -0.35 -0.82 7.83
CA HIS A 212 0.40 0.33 8.33
C HIS A 212 -0.22 0.91 9.61
N ALA A 213 -1.55 1.04 9.65
CA ALA A 213 -2.25 1.48 10.86
C ALA A 213 -2.00 0.54 12.05
N GLY A 214 -1.99 -0.77 11.82
CA GLY A 214 -1.70 -1.77 12.86
C GLY A 214 -0.24 -1.79 13.29
N GLU A 215 0.70 -1.68 12.35
CA GLU A 215 2.15 -1.63 12.62
C GLU A 215 2.51 -0.49 13.55
N LYS A 216 1.92 0.66 13.27
CA LYS A 216 2.10 1.85 14.05
C LYS A 216 1.56 1.74 15.49
N GLN A 217 0.37 1.16 15.67
CA GLN A 217 -0.14 0.83 17.01
C GLN A 217 0.74 -0.22 17.71
N TRP A 218 1.28 -1.17 16.96
CA TRP A 218 2.21 -2.15 17.48
C TRP A 218 3.49 -1.51 18.01
N ASP A 219 4.08 -0.59 17.25
CA ASP A 219 5.31 0.11 17.63
C ASP A 219 5.11 0.89 18.94
N ARG A 220 3.98 1.61 19.09
CA ARG A 220 3.61 2.28 20.36
C ARG A 220 3.44 1.32 21.52
N TYR A 221 2.85 0.15 21.28
CA TYR A 221 2.79 -0.89 22.30
C TYR A 221 4.19 -1.31 22.75
N LYS A 222 5.16 -1.42 21.82
CA LYS A 222 6.54 -1.81 22.13
C LYS A 222 7.33 -0.72 22.87
N GLU A 223 6.95 0.56 22.75
CA GLU A 223 7.57 1.66 23.52
C GLU A 223 7.36 1.50 25.05
N ASP A 224 6.17 1.05 25.47
CA ASP A 224 5.88 0.69 26.87
C ASP A 224 4.78 -0.38 26.92
N GLU A 225 5.20 -1.66 26.94
CA GLU A 225 4.27 -2.80 26.91
C GLU A 225 3.32 -2.84 28.11
N SER A 226 3.69 -2.17 29.22
CA SER A 226 2.89 -2.17 30.45
C SER A 226 1.78 -1.12 30.41
N ALA A 227 2.07 0.07 29.86
CA ALA A 227 1.16 1.19 29.77
C ALA A 227 0.29 1.15 28.50
N ASN A 228 0.80 0.60 27.39
CA ASN A 228 0.20 0.75 26.06
C ASN A 228 -0.55 -0.51 25.58
N LYS A 229 -1.21 -1.23 26.49
CA LYS A 229 -1.95 -2.46 26.15
C LYS A 229 -3.12 -2.23 25.19
N GLU A 230 -3.73 -1.04 25.22
CA GLU A 230 -4.81 -0.67 24.29
C GLU A 230 -4.31 -0.55 22.85
N ASN A 231 -3.05 -0.15 22.66
CA ASN A 231 -2.42 -0.11 21.35
C ASN A 231 -2.23 -1.52 20.78
N LEU A 232 -1.92 -2.52 21.61
CA LEU A 232 -1.86 -3.91 21.17
C LEU A 232 -3.22 -4.42 20.68
N ASP A 233 -4.31 -4.17 21.42
CA ASP A 233 -5.67 -4.54 20.98
C ASP A 233 -6.04 -3.84 19.65
N SER A 234 -5.70 -2.55 19.53
CA SER A 234 -5.91 -1.77 18.31
C SER A 234 -5.09 -2.28 17.13
N ALA A 235 -3.84 -2.67 17.35
CA ALA A 235 -2.97 -3.25 16.32
C ALA A 235 -3.58 -4.55 15.78
N ILE A 236 -3.99 -5.45 16.67
CA ILE A 236 -4.60 -6.74 16.31
C ILE A 236 -5.92 -6.52 15.56
N MET A 237 -6.75 -5.57 15.99
CA MET A 237 -7.97 -5.19 15.27
C MET A 237 -7.67 -4.72 13.84
N TYR A 238 -6.68 -3.85 13.63
CA TYR A 238 -6.33 -3.41 12.28
C TYR A 238 -5.76 -4.54 11.43
N PHE A 239 -4.89 -5.39 11.99
CA PHE A 239 -4.42 -6.58 11.28
C PHE A 239 -5.57 -7.51 10.88
N GLN A 240 -6.59 -7.67 11.74
CA GLN A 240 -7.80 -8.44 11.41
C GLN A 240 -8.61 -7.80 10.27
N LYS A 241 -8.69 -6.47 10.20
CA LYS A 241 -9.31 -5.77 9.06
C LYS A 241 -8.50 -5.97 7.77
N ALA A 242 -7.17 -5.93 7.83
CA ALA A 242 -6.31 -6.24 6.69
C ALA A 242 -6.54 -7.68 6.20
N ASP A 243 -6.56 -8.64 7.12
CA ASP A 243 -6.75 -10.07 6.83
C ASP A 243 -8.12 -10.38 6.24
N THR A 244 -9.18 -9.77 6.78
CA THR A 244 -10.56 -9.95 6.27
C THR A 244 -10.70 -9.47 4.83
N ASN A 245 -9.86 -8.54 4.40
CA ASN A 245 -9.80 -8.07 3.01
C ASN A 245 -8.72 -8.77 2.17
N GLY A 246 -7.99 -9.74 2.74
CA GLY A 246 -6.96 -10.49 2.02
C GLY A 246 -5.62 -9.77 1.84
N PHE A 247 -5.34 -8.74 2.64
CA PHE A 247 -4.14 -7.91 2.51
C PHE A 247 -3.20 -7.98 3.71
N LEU A 248 -3.43 -8.84 4.71
CA LEU A 248 -2.54 -8.95 5.88
C LEU A 248 -1.13 -9.40 5.46
N SER A 249 -0.11 -8.73 6.00
CA SER A 249 1.29 -9.08 5.73
C SER A 249 1.79 -10.29 6.50
N PRO A 250 2.73 -11.09 5.93
CA PRO A 250 3.46 -12.12 6.64
C PRO A 250 4.08 -11.58 7.93
N ARG A 251 4.66 -10.37 7.87
CA ARG A 251 5.22 -9.68 9.04
C ARG A 251 4.17 -9.45 10.12
N ASN A 252 3.00 -8.94 9.76
CA ASN A 252 1.94 -8.66 10.72
C ASN A 252 1.23 -9.93 11.20
N ALA A 253 1.16 -10.97 10.37
CA ALA A 253 0.75 -12.32 10.78
C ALA A 253 1.70 -12.87 11.86
N ARG A 254 3.03 -12.70 11.71
CA ARG A 254 4.00 -13.06 12.76
C ARG A 254 3.81 -12.24 14.03
N ARG A 255 3.55 -10.93 13.93
CA ARG A 255 3.24 -10.09 15.10
C ARG A 255 2.02 -10.59 15.87
N ILE A 256 0.93 -10.95 15.18
CA ILE A 256 -0.24 -11.60 15.81
C ILE A 256 0.15 -12.91 16.50
N LEU A 257 1.01 -13.71 15.88
CA LEU A 257 1.43 -15.01 16.40
C LEU A 257 2.48 -14.94 17.51
N SER A 258 3.09 -13.79 17.75
CA SER A 258 4.15 -13.62 18.74
C SER A 258 3.73 -13.99 20.15
N ILE A 259 4.71 -14.38 20.98
CA ILE A 259 4.48 -14.74 22.39
C ILE A 259 3.85 -13.58 23.16
N ASN A 260 4.27 -12.34 22.88
CA ASN A 260 3.75 -11.15 23.57
C ASN A 260 2.27 -10.93 23.23
N ALA A 261 1.90 -10.98 21.94
CA ALA A 261 0.50 -10.87 21.54
C ALA A 261 -0.37 -11.95 22.20
N ARG A 262 0.09 -13.21 22.23
CA ARG A 262 -0.66 -14.33 22.84
C ARG A 262 -0.83 -14.22 24.35
N LYS A 263 0.09 -13.56 25.05
CA LYS A 263 0.03 -13.37 26.51
C LYS A 263 -0.78 -12.13 26.90
N CYS A 264 -0.74 -11.09 26.06
CA CYS A 264 -1.20 -9.76 26.44
C CYS A 264 -2.53 -9.36 25.78
N ALA A 265 -2.97 -10.06 24.73
CA ALA A 265 -4.24 -9.80 24.06
C ALA A 265 -5.11 -11.06 23.94
N ASP A 266 -6.43 -10.86 23.94
CA ASP A 266 -7.39 -11.92 23.61
C ASP A 266 -7.52 -12.05 22.09
N ILE A 267 -6.55 -12.73 21.47
CA ILE A 267 -6.52 -12.97 20.02
C ILE A 267 -7.79 -13.69 19.54
N SER A 268 -8.42 -14.52 20.39
CA SER A 268 -9.62 -15.29 20.05
C SER A 268 -10.86 -14.41 19.79
N ARG A 269 -10.82 -13.16 20.23
CA ARG A 269 -11.81 -12.13 19.88
C ARG A 269 -11.79 -11.76 18.39
N TYR A 270 -10.64 -11.92 17.73
CA TYR A 270 -10.40 -11.45 16.36
C TYR A 270 -10.20 -12.59 15.36
N PHE A 271 -9.59 -13.69 15.79
CA PHE A 271 -9.19 -14.80 14.93
C PHE A 271 -9.64 -16.12 15.53
N ASP A 272 -10.31 -16.94 14.71
CA ASP A 272 -10.69 -18.29 15.12
C ASP A 272 -9.52 -19.29 14.98
N LYS A 273 -9.74 -20.55 15.36
CA LYS A 273 -8.68 -21.57 15.30
C LYS A 273 -8.17 -21.83 13.88
N ASN A 274 -9.04 -21.75 12.87
CA ASN A 274 -8.68 -21.95 11.47
C ASN A 274 -7.87 -20.76 10.96
N ASP A 275 -8.24 -19.54 11.37
CA ASP A 275 -7.46 -18.34 11.10
C ASP A 275 -6.05 -18.48 11.65
N ILE A 276 -5.88 -18.88 12.92
CA ILE A 276 -4.54 -19.06 13.52
C ILE A 276 -3.70 -20.08 12.72
N GLN A 277 -4.29 -21.20 12.29
CA GLN A 277 -3.59 -22.17 11.46
C GLN A 277 -3.17 -21.59 10.11
N ARG A 278 -4.02 -20.78 9.48
CA ARG A 278 -3.69 -20.07 8.23
C ARG A 278 -2.57 -19.06 8.48
N LEU A 279 -2.66 -18.26 9.53
CA LEU A 279 -1.64 -17.26 9.90
C LEU A 279 -0.26 -17.89 10.05
N ILE A 280 -0.17 -19.08 10.67
CA ILE A 280 1.09 -19.83 10.81
C ILE A 280 1.69 -20.17 9.43
N ARG A 281 0.84 -20.55 8.45
CA ARG A 281 1.32 -20.87 7.10
C ARG A 281 1.83 -19.63 6.35
N ILE A 282 1.11 -18.50 6.44
CA ILE A 282 1.48 -17.28 5.70
C ILE A 282 2.59 -16.48 6.39
N GLY A 283 2.69 -16.55 7.71
CA GLY A 283 3.72 -15.86 8.50
C GLY A 283 5.12 -16.42 8.26
N GLY A 284 5.23 -17.68 7.81
CA GLY A 284 6.50 -18.37 7.68
C GLY A 284 7.03 -18.87 9.04
N PRO A 285 8.19 -19.55 9.07
CA PRO A 285 8.79 -20.01 10.31
C PRO A 285 9.08 -18.84 11.27
N ASP A 286 8.88 -19.08 12.57
CA ASP A 286 9.35 -18.20 13.64
C ASP A 286 10.88 -18.16 13.59
N GLU A 287 11.43 -17.22 12.84
CA GLU A 287 12.70 -16.66 13.24
C GLU A 287 12.34 -15.64 14.33
N ASP A 288 12.60 -16.01 15.59
CA ASP A 288 12.70 -15.09 16.71
C ASP A 288 13.76 -14.04 16.37
N TYR A 289 13.42 -13.08 15.51
CA TYR A 289 14.04 -11.78 15.54
C TYR A 289 13.41 -11.11 16.76
N ASP A 290 14.09 -11.21 17.90
CA ASP A 290 14.34 -9.96 18.62
C ASP A 290 14.87 -9.02 17.54
N GLU A 291 13.98 -8.18 16.98
CA GLU A 291 14.29 -7.19 15.95
C GLU A 291 15.44 -6.37 16.53
N ALA A 292 16.69 -6.78 16.24
CA ALA A 292 17.87 -6.03 16.56
C ALA A 292 17.64 -4.68 15.91
N GLU A 293 17.58 -3.63 16.73
CA GLU A 293 17.41 -2.23 16.34
C GLU A 293 17.89 -2.05 14.91
N VAL A 294 16.95 -1.98 13.97
CA VAL A 294 17.24 -1.37 12.69
C VAL A 294 17.40 0.08 13.07
N VAL A 295 18.65 0.44 13.41
CA VAL A 295 19.10 1.81 13.45
C VAL A 295 18.65 2.36 12.12
N GLU A 296 17.65 3.25 12.13
CA GLU A 296 17.40 4.13 11.01
C GLU A 296 18.76 4.75 10.72
N MET A 297 19.44 4.25 9.69
CA MET A 297 20.63 4.90 9.18
C MET A 297 20.13 6.25 8.71
N ASP A 298 20.38 7.25 9.54
CA ASP A 298 20.17 8.65 9.25
C ASP A 298 20.82 8.91 7.88
N MET A 299 19.98 8.94 6.85
CA MET A 299 20.38 9.22 5.47
C MET A 299 20.60 10.73 5.37
N ASN A 300 21.56 11.23 6.13
CA ASN A 300 22.30 12.44 5.85
C ASN A 300 23.57 12.50 6.71
N PRO A 301 24.71 12.59 6.02
CA PRO A 301 25.26 13.93 5.94
C PRO A 301 25.47 14.33 4.49
N VAL A 302 24.74 15.36 4.06
CA VAL A 302 25.23 16.28 3.04
C VAL A 302 26.52 16.88 3.60
N GLU A 303 27.67 16.30 3.24
CA GLU A 303 28.91 17.07 3.26
C GLU A 303 28.74 18.18 2.23
N LYS A 304 28.63 19.41 2.77
CA LYS A 304 28.65 20.64 2.01
C LYS A 304 29.90 20.65 1.13
N ILE A 305 29.71 20.60 -0.18
CA ILE A 305 30.73 21.05 -1.11
C ILE A 305 30.77 22.57 -0.93
N GLU A 306 31.77 23.07 -0.23
CA GLU A 306 32.04 24.51 -0.14
C GLU A 306 32.42 25.02 -1.54
N ASP A 307 31.60 25.94 -2.04
CA ASP A 307 31.90 26.77 -3.19
C ASP A 307 33.24 27.47 -3.00
N THR A 308 34.25 27.09 -3.78
CA THR A 308 35.52 27.82 -3.82
C THR A 308 35.40 28.92 -4.87
N GLU A 309 35.10 30.14 -4.39
CA GLU A 309 35.17 31.36 -5.17
C GLU A 309 36.58 31.64 -5.69
N PHE A 310 36.60 32.24 -6.87
CA PHE A 310 37.76 32.76 -7.60
C PHE A 310 38.51 33.87 -6.86
N ASN A 311 39.77 34.03 -7.29
CA ASN A 311 40.66 35.21 -7.23
C ASN A 311 41.58 35.35 -6.03
N GLN A 312 42.86 35.05 -6.28
CA GLN A 312 43.95 35.98 -5.95
C GLN A 312 45.10 35.83 -6.97
N VAL A 313 45.33 36.91 -7.71
CA VAL A 313 46.55 37.18 -8.48
C VAL A 313 47.71 37.40 -7.51
N PRO A 314 48.93 36.99 -7.85
CA PRO A 314 50.03 37.94 -7.75
C PRO A 314 50.98 37.94 -8.96
N THR A 315 51.27 39.17 -9.40
CA THR A 315 52.56 39.72 -9.85
C THR A 315 53.75 38.79 -9.53
N ILE A 316 54.64 38.43 -10.47
CA ILE A 316 55.59 39.24 -11.27
C ILE A 316 55.88 38.52 -12.58
#